data_AF-A0A1N6KAR5-F1
#
_entry.id   AF-A0A1N6KAR5-F1
#
_cell.length_a   1.000
_cell.length_b   1.000
_cell.length_c   1.000
_cell.angle_alpha   90.00
_cell.angle_beta   90.00
_cell.angle_gamma   90.00
#
_symmetry.space_group_name_H-M   'P 1'
#
loop_
_entity.id
_entity.type
_entity.pdbx_description
1 polymer ?
#
loop_
_entity_poly.entity_id
_entity_poly.type
_entity_poly.pdbx_seq_one_letter_code
_entity_poly.pdbx_strand_id
1 'polypeptide(L)'
;MISQKIINEQFYLGKDLLDRGKFKEAILIYDGLIPAVANYEGNDEFKVTYETSLNNRGVGKCKLAIQNNDLGLYEEGIADFELSVEVSGITDVHELSMLTAGINLMFSREEKKKFTGANGEGLSTTNMS
;
A
#
# COMPACT_ATOMS: atom_id res chain seq x y z
N MET A 1 14.39 -8.74 -20.36
CA MET A 1 13.49 -9.48 -19.45
C MET A 1 14.20 -9.57 -18.11
N ILE A 2 13.61 -9.01 -17.04
CA ILE A 2 14.15 -9.14 -15.68
C ILE A 2 14.02 -10.60 -15.23
N SER A 3 14.95 -11.11 -14.42
CA SER A 3 14.83 -12.49 -13.93
C SER A 3 13.84 -12.57 -12.75
N GLN A 4 13.16 -13.71 -12.59
CA GLN A 4 12.35 -14.01 -11.38
C GLN A 4 13.14 -13.73 -10.09
N LYS A 5 14.43 -14.10 -10.07
CA LYS A 5 15.31 -13.87 -8.92
C LYS A 5 15.39 -12.39 -8.55
N ILE A 6 15.58 -11.51 -9.53
CA ILE A 6 15.66 -10.06 -9.30
C ILE A 6 14.31 -9.52 -8.80
N ILE A 7 13.19 -10.00 -9.36
CA ILE A 7 11.84 -9.65 -8.90
C ILE A 7 11.66 -10.01 -7.43
N ASN A 8 12.01 -11.24 -7.04
CA ASN A 8 11.88 -11.70 -5.66
C ASN A 8 12.80 -10.91 -4.70
N GLU A 9 14.05 -10.65 -5.10
CA GLU A 9 14.99 -9.85 -4.31
C GLU A 9 14.47 -8.43 -4.08
N GLN A 10 13.97 -7.76 -5.12
CA GLN A 10 13.39 -6.43 -4.99
C GLN A 10 12.12 -6.45 -4.12
N PHE A 11 11.25 -7.44 -4.31
CA PHE A 11 10.05 -7.58 -3.51
C PHE A 11 10.34 -7.67 -2.01
N TYR A 12 11.28 -8.54 -1.61
CA TYR A 12 11.66 -8.71 -0.22
C TYR A 12 12.44 -7.51 0.34
N LEU A 13 13.26 -6.86 -0.48
CA LEU A 13 13.92 -5.62 -0.09
C LEU A 13 12.89 -4.51 0.23
N GLY A 14 11.89 -4.32 -0.63
CA GLY A 14 10.82 -3.35 -0.38
C GLY A 14 10.10 -3.61 0.94
N LYS A 15 9.83 -4.89 1.26
CA LYS A 15 9.19 -5.28 2.52
C LYS A 15 10.07 -4.97 3.73
N ASP A 16 11.34 -5.35 3.68
CA ASP A 16 12.31 -5.05 4.74
C ASP A 16 12.46 -3.54 4.99
N LEU A 17 12.42 -2.73 3.91
CA LEU A 17 12.44 -1.27 4.04
C LEU A 17 11.18 -0.73 4.73
N LEU A 18 9.99 -1.27 4.42
CA LEU A 18 8.75 -0.91 5.12
C LEU A 18 8.82 -1.26 6.62
N ASP A 19 9.30 -2.46 6.95
CA ASP A 19 9.42 -2.93 8.32
C ASP A 19 10.39 -2.04 9.14
N ARG A 20 11.40 -1.47 8.48
CA ARG A 20 12.37 -0.53 9.08
C ARG A 20 11.90 0.93 9.05
N GLY A 21 10.71 1.22 8.56
CA GLY A 21 10.17 2.58 8.47
C GLY A 21 10.79 3.44 7.36
N LYS A 22 11.54 2.84 6.42
CA LYS A 22 12.16 3.52 5.28
C LYS A 22 11.20 3.62 4.11
N PHE A 23 10.12 4.39 4.30
CA PHE A 23 8.98 4.40 3.39
C PHE A 23 9.31 4.95 2.00
N LYS A 24 10.14 6.00 1.91
CA LYS A 24 10.54 6.57 0.61
C LYS A 24 11.29 5.54 -0.24
N GLU A 25 12.26 4.86 0.35
CA GLU A 25 13.05 3.84 -0.32
C GLU A 25 12.18 2.63 -0.71
N ALA A 26 11.26 2.20 0.16
CA ALA A 26 10.33 1.14 -0.15
C ALA A 26 9.43 1.50 -1.35
N ILE A 27 8.87 2.71 -1.38
CA ILE A 27 8.04 3.20 -2.49
C ILE A 27 8.83 3.16 -3.80
N LEU A 28 10.08 3.64 -3.81
CA LEU A 28 10.93 3.62 -5.01
C LEU A 28 11.19 2.21 -5.53
N ILE A 29 11.37 1.24 -4.64
CA ILE A 29 11.49 -0.18 -5.03
C ILE A 29 10.21 -0.66 -5.71
N TYR A 30 9.05 -0.39 -5.12
CA TYR A 30 7.78 -0.82 -5.69
C TYR A 30 7.40 -0.09 -6.98
N ASP A 31 7.77 1.19 -7.15
CA ASP A 31 7.58 1.93 -8.40
C ASP A 31 8.33 1.30 -9.57
N GLY A 32 9.52 0.73 -9.33
CA GLY A 32 10.25 -0.04 -10.33
C GLY A 32 9.69 -1.46 -10.52
N LEU A 33 9.28 -2.11 -9.43
CA LEU A 33 8.87 -3.51 -9.44
C LEU A 33 7.50 -3.72 -10.10
N ILE A 34 6.51 -2.88 -9.79
CA ILE A 34 5.13 -2.99 -10.28
C ILE A 34 5.07 -3.07 -11.83
N PRO A 35 5.65 -2.13 -12.60
CA PRO A 35 5.64 -2.23 -14.06
C PRO A 35 6.50 -3.39 -14.57
N ALA A 36 7.54 -3.78 -13.83
CA ALA A 36 8.35 -4.94 -14.21
C ALA A 36 7.52 -6.23 -14.15
N VAL A 37 6.72 -6.44 -13.11
CA VAL A 37 5.91 -7.67 -12.95
C VAL A 37 4.58 -7.63 -13.71
N ALA A 38 4.01 -6.44 -13.95
CA ALA A 38 2.73 -6.29 -14.67
C ALA A 38 2.77 -6.87 -16.09
N ASN A 39 3.95 -6.91 -16.71
CA ASN A 39 4.17 -7.41 -18.06
C ASN A 39 4.52 -8.91 -18.12
N TYR A 40 4.56 -9.63 -16.99
CA TYR A 40 4.83 -11.06 -16.96
C TYR A 40 3.53 -11.86 -17.11
N GLU A 41 3.14 -12.10 -18.35
CA GLU A 41 2.05 -13.01 -18.67
C GLU A 41 2.47 -14.47 -18.39
N GLY A 42 1.66 -15.22 -17.63
CA GLY A 42 1.75 -16.69 -17.56
C GLY A 42 2.31 -17.33 -16.29
N ASN A 43 2.50 -16.61 -15.19
CA ASN A 43 2.83 -17.23 -13.89
C ASN A 43 1.99 -16.61 -12.75
N ASP A 44 1.17 -17.43 -12.10
CA ASP A 44 0.33 -17.04 -10.96
C ASP A 44 1.15 -16.41 -9.81
N GLU A 45 2.42 -16.81 -9.63
CA GLU A 45 3.31 -16.22 -8.64
C GLU A 45 3.61 -14.74 -8.92
N PHE A 46 3.68 -14.33 -10.19
CA PHE A 46 3.87 -12.92 -10.55
C PHE A 46 2.60 -12.10 -10.35
N LYS A 47 1.42 -12.71 -10.52
CA LYS A 47 0.15 -12.07 -10.18
C LYS A 47 0.10 -11.74 -8.68
N VAL A 48 0.42 -12.71 -7.82
CA VAL A 48 0.50 -12.50 -6.36
C VAL A 48 1.54 -11.44 -6.00
N THR A 49 2.70 -11.46 -6.69
CA THR A 49 3.76 -10.46 -6.47
C THR A 49 3.29 -9.05 -6.86
N TYR A 50 2.57 -8.91 -7.97
CA TYR A 50 2.02 -7.64 -8.44
C TYR A 50 0.98 -7.08 -7.44
N GLU A 51 -0.01 -7.88 -7.08
CA GLU A 51 -1.03 -7.53 -6.08
C GLU A 51 -0.39 -7.10 -4.76
N THR A 52 0.53 -7.91 -4.25
CA THR A 52 1.17 -7.63 -2.96
C THR A 52 2.08 -6.39 -3.03
N SER A 53 2.71 -6.14 -4.18
CA SER A 53 3.53 -4.93 -4.40
C SER A 53 2.69 -3.66 -4.40
N LEU A 54 1.50 -3.69 -5.03
CA LEU A 54 0.55 -2.59 -4.96
C LEU A 54 0.15 -2.30 -3.52
N ASN A 55 -0.28 -3.32 -2.78
CA ASN A 55 -0.62 -3.18 -1.37
C ASN A 55 0.55 -2.59 -0.55
N ASN A 56 1.76 -3.12 -0.72
CA ASN A 56 2.91 -2.65 0.05
C ASN A 56 3.32 -1.21 -0.31
N ARG A 57 3.21 -0.82 -1.58
CA ARG A 57 3.39 0.58 -1.98
C ARG A 57 2.35 1.49 -1.33
N GLY A 58 1.08 1.05 -1.32
CA GLY A 58 -0.01 1.75 -0.64
C GLY A 58 0.28 1.99 0.84
N VAL A 59 0.75 0.97 1.56
CA VAL A 59 1.18 1.10 2.97
C VAL A 59 2.31 2.13 3.10
N GLY A 60 3.33 2.06 2.24
CA GLY A 60 4.44 3.00 2.23
C GLY A 60 3.97 4.44 2.05
N LYS A 61 3.11 4.68 1.05
CA LYS A 61 2.54 6.00 0.75
C LYS A 61 1.70 6.54 1.91
N CYS A 62 0.76 5.76 2.44
CA CYS A 62 -0.07 6.18 3.57
C CYS A 62 0.76 6.52 4.81
N LYS A 63 1.77 5.70 5.16
CA LYS A 63 2.64 5.96 6.31
C LYS A 63 3.52 7.19 6.12
N LEU A 64 4.10 7.37 4.93
CA LEU A 64 4.90 8.55 4.60
C LEU A 64 4.03 9.81 4.57
N ALA A 65 2.81 9.70 4.06
CA ALA A 65 1.83 10.77 4.04
C ALA A 65 1.46 11.24 5.45
N ILE A 66 1.22 10.31 6.39
CA ILE A 66 0.99 10.64 7.80
C ILE A 66 2.19 11.40 8.40
N GLN A 67 3.42 10.94 8.12
CA GLN A 67 4.63 11.61 8.63
C GLN A 67 4.78 13.05 8.10
N ASN A 68 4.33 13.30 6.88
CA ASN A 68 4.50 14.60 6.20
C ASN A 68 3.23 15.45 6.19
N ASN A 69 2.12 14.96 6.77
CA ASN A 69 0.79 15.56 6.64
C ASN A 69 0.38 15.82 5.18
N ASP A 70 0.62 14.85 4.30
CA ASP A 70 0.41 14.94 2.84
C ASP A 70 -0.83 14.15 2.42
N LEU A 71 -1.97 14.84 2.31
CA LEU A 71 -3.23 14.21 1.89
C LEU A 71 -3.17 13.65 0.46
N GLY A 72 -2.44 14.29 -0.46
CA GLY A 72 -2.34 13.82 -1.85
C GLY A 72 -1.65 12.47 -1.92
N LEU A 73 -0.51 12.33 -1.23
CA LEU A 73 0.20 11.06 -1.13
C LEU A 73 -0.63 9.99 -0.40
N TYR A 74 -1.44 10.39 0.58
CA TYR A 74 -2.35 9.49 1.27
C TYR A 74 -3.42 8.93 0.32
N GLU A 75 -3.99 9.78 -0.53
CA GLU A 75 -4.97 9.38 -1.55
C GLU A 75 -4.35 8.45 -2.61
N GLU A 76 -3.10 8.70 -3.02
CA GLU A 76 -2.38 7.77 -3.88
C GLU A 76 -2.15 6.40 -3.23
N GLY A 77 -1.93 6.36 -1.91
CA GLY A 77 -1.82 5.11 -1.16
C GLY A 77 -3.13 4.32 -1.13
N ILE A 78 -4.26 5.02 -0.99
CA ILE A 78 -5.60 4.41 -1.09
C ILE A 78 -5.83 3.84 -2.50
N ALA A 79 -5.48 4.58 -3.54
CA ALA A 79 -5.64 4.12 -4.92
C ALA A 79 -4.84 2.82 -5.20
N ASP A 80 -3.67 2.67 -4.58
CA ASP A 80 -2.90 1.43 -4.68
C ASP A 80 -3.61 0.23 -4.01
N PHE A 81 -4.30 0.44 -2.88
CA PHE A 81 -5.12 -0.61 -2.27
C PHE A 81 -6.34 -0.96 -3.14
N GLU A 82 -7.00 0.06 -3.71
CA GLU A 82 -8.13 -0.16 -4.62
C GLU A 82 -7.73 -1.00 -5.82
N LEU A 83 -6.59 -0.66 -6.45
CA LEU A 83 -6.07 -1.43 -7.58
C LEU A 83 -5.66 -2.85 -7.16
N SER A 84 -5.04 -3.03 -5.99
CA SER A 84 -4.71 -4.36 -5.46
C SER A 84 -5.96 -5.23 -5.25
N VAL A 85 -7.07 -4.64 -4.79
CA VAL A 85 -8.35 -5.34 -4.65
C VAL A 85 -8.93 -5.68 -6.03
N GLU A 86 -8.95 -4.70 -6.95
CA GLU A 86 -9.48 -4.88 -8.31
C GLU A 86 -8.79 -6.03 -9.04
N VAL A 87 -7.45 -6.06 -9.01
CA VAL A 87 -6.67 -7.06 -9.76
C VAL A 87 -6.67 -8.45 -9.13
N SER A 88 -6.98 -8.55 -7.83
CA SER A 88 -7.22 -9.83 -7.16
C SER A 88 -8.47 -10.53 -7.69
N GLY A 89 -9.44 -9.77 -8.23
CA GLY A 89 -10.73 -10.28 -8.70
C GLY A 89 -11.69 -10.68 -7.57
N ILE A 90 -11.33 -10.40 -6.31
CA ILE A 90 -12.19 -10.67 -5.15
C ILE A 90 -13.34 -9.66 -5.16
N THR A 91 -14.57 -10.18 -5.19
CA THR A 91 -15.81 -9.37 -5.19
C THR A 91 -16.70 -9.66 -3.99
N ASP A 92 -16.48 -10.80 -3.32
CA ASP A 92 -17.18 -11.14 -2.09
C ASP A 92 -16.64 -10.32 -0.91
N VAL A 93 -17.56 -9.77 -0.10
CA VAL A 93 -17.21 -8.87 1.01
C VAL A 93 -16.50 -9.61 2.15
N HIS A 94 -16.81 -10.88 2.37
CA HIS A 94 -16.15 -11.68 3.40
C HIS A 94 -14.71 -11.99 2.97
N GLU A 95 -14.51 -12.38 1.72
CA GLU A 95 -13.17 -12.58 1.15
C GLU A 95 -12.35 -11.29 1.12
N LEU A 96 -12.98 -10.15 0.79
CA LEU A 96 -12.32 -8.84 0.83
C LEU A 96 -11.81 -8.50 2.23
N SER A 97 -12.56 -8.85 3.27
CA SER A 97 -12.15 -8.64 4.66
C SER A 97 -10.99 -9.53 5.11
N MET A 98 -10.69 -10.59 4.36
CA MET A 98 -9.52 -11.46 4.57
C MET A 98 -8.30 -11.04 3.75
N LEU A 99 -8.49 -10.25 2.68
CA LEU A 99 -7.40 -9.67 1.90
C LEU A 99 -6.77 -8.50 2.65
N THR A 100 -5.44 -8.53 2.82
CA THR A 100 -4.71 -7.44 3.49
C THR A 100 -4.94 -6.07 2.85
N ALA A 101 -5.00 -6.01 1.51
CA ALA A 101 -5.33 -4.77 0.80
C ALA A 101 -6.75 -4.29 1.07
N GLY A 102 -7.72 -5.19 1.22
CA GLY A 102 -9.10 -4.86 1.58
C GLY A 102 -9.20 -4.27 2.98
N ILE A 103 -8.49 -4.86 3.95
CA ILE A 103 -8.39 -4.34 5.32
C ILE A 103 -7.74 -2.95 5.32
N ASN A 104 -6.61 -2.80 4.65
CA ASN A 104 -5.90 -1.52 4.54
C ASN A 104 -6.77 -0.44 3.89
N LEU A 105 -7.49 -0.78 2.82
CA LEU A 105 -8.42 0.12 2.14
C LEU A 105 -9.52 0.62 3.09
N MET A 106 -10.15 -0.28 3.84
CA MET A 106 -11.20 0.10 4.80
C MET A 106 -10.66 1.05 5.87
N PHE A 107 -9.54 0.69 6.52
CA PHE A 107 -8.96 1.54 7.56
C PHE A 107 -8.48 2.88 7.01
N SER A 108 -7.83 2.89 5.85
CA SER A 108 -7.32 4.13 5.25
C SER A 108 -8.44 5.07 4.84
N ARG A 109 -9.59 4.57 4.35
CA ARG A 109 -10.77 5.40 4.07
C ARG A 109 -11.36 6.02 5.33
N GLU A 110 -11.40 5.29 6.44
CA GLU A 110 -11.85 5.84 7.73
C GLU A 110 -10.86 6.88 8.27
N GLU A 111 -9.55 6.61 8.21
CA GLU A 111 -8.53 7.54 8.65
C GLU A 111 -8.45 8.81 7.78
N LYS A 112 -8.71 8.71 6.46
CA LYS A 112 -8.80 9.87 5.56
C LYS A 112 -9.81 10.90 6.05
N LYS A 113 -10.91 10.47 6.67
CA LYS A 113 -11.92 11.40 7.24
C LYS A 113 -11.31 12.34 8.29
N LYS A 114 -10.24 11.92 8.98
CA LYS A 114 -9.51 12.73 9.95
C LYS A 114 -8.66 13.82 9.27
N PHE A 115 -8.11 13.55 8.09
CA PHE A 115 -7.43 14.57 7.29
C PHE A 115 -8.38 15.66 6.81
N THR A 116 -9.62 15.30 6.44
CA THR A 116 -10.62 16.24 5.93
C THR A 116 -11.49 16.88 7.02
N GLY A 117 -11.50 16.32 8.23
CA GLY A 117 -12.32 16.73 9.37
C GLY A 117 -11.72 17.87 10.22
N ALA A 118 -10.52 18.35 9.91
CA ALA A 118 -9.84 19.42 10.67
C ALA A 118 -10.34 20.85 10.33
N ASN A 119 -11.65 21.01 10.11
CA ASN A 119 -12.35 22.29 10.28
C ASN A 119 -13.14 22.29 11.60
N GLY A 120 -12.54 21.88 12.72
CA GLY A 120 -13.26 21.93 13.99
C GLY A 120 -12.49 21.59 15.24
N GLU A 121 -11.86 20.43 15.35
CA GLU A 121 -11.20 20.04 16.61
C GLU A 121 -9.90 19.30 16.29
N GLY A 122 -8.80 20.02 16.50
CA GLY A 122 -7.46 19.46 16.40
C GLY A 122 -7.28 18.29 17.36
N LEU A 123 -6.29 17.46 17.05
CA LEU A 123 -5.74 16.42 17.93
C LEU A 123 -5.58 16.97 19.35
N SER A 124 -6.58 16.74 20.20
CA SER A 124 -6.45 16.87 21.64
C SER A 124 -5.57 15.71 22.08
N THR A 125 -4.32 16.02 22.38
CA THR A 125 -3.43 15.15 23.13
C THR A 125 -4.03 14.99 24.53
N THR A 126 -4.86 13.98 24.73
CA THR A 126 -5.22 13.56 26.08
C THR A 126 -4.00 12.89 26.68
N ASN A 127 -3.16 13.69 27.36
CA ASN A 127 -2.32 13.18 28.43
C ASN A 127 -3.25 12.57 29.47
N MET A 128 -3.30 11.23 29.54
CA MET A 128 -3.80 10.56 30.72
C MET A 128 -2.65 10.47 31.72
N SER A 129 -2.92 11.10 32.86
CA SER A 129 -2.20 11.17 34.13
C SER A 129 -1.55 9.87 34.58
#